data_AF-A0A5J6YWU6-F1
#
_entry.id   AF-A0A5J6YWU6-F1
#
_cell.length_a   1.000
_cell.length_b   1.000
_cell.length_c   1.000
_cell.angle_alpha   90.00
_cell.angle_beta   90.00
_cell.angle_gamma   90.00
#
_symmetry.space_group_name_H-M   'P 1'
#
loop_
_entity.id
_entity.type
_entity.pdbx_description
1 polymer ?
#
loop_
_entity_poly.entity_id
_entity_poly.type
_entity_poly.pdbx_seq_one_letter_code
_entity_poly.pdbx_strand_id
1 'polypeptide(L)'
;MTIGQVKRMTHGLLYTNGFFLLTISFLPFPTSVVAEHLRSASASAAVDFYAFANLLTSLAFYILLRALIQQHPESRSLLRPSSLKSAVGGVWWVLCGILALLSPFLSLLLLGLMWLWWTFPFFVRRVQKVV
;
A
#
# COMPACT_ATOMS: atom_id res chain seq x y z
N MET A 1 11.23 11.82 3.12
CA MET A 1 11.42 12.97 2.20
C MET A 1 11.58 12.44 0.79
N THR A 2 10.51 12.39 -0.01
CA THR A 2 10.50 11.82 -1.37
C THR A 2 10.20 12.85 -2.47
N ILE A 3 9.75 14.06 -2.12
CA ILE A 3 9.31 15.10 -3.07
C ILE A 3 10.48 15.88 -3.70
N GLY A 4 11.69 15.84 -3.11
CA GLY A 4 12.84 16.62 -3.58
C GLY A 4 13.55 16.09 -4.83
N GLN A 5 13.14 14.95 -5.40
CA GLN A 5 13.88 14.29 -6.50
C GLN A 5 13.22 14.40 -7.88
N VAL A 6 12.02 14.99 -8.00
CA VAL A 6 11.28 15.01 -9.27
C VAL A 6 11.49 16.36 -9.97
N LYS A 7 12.47 16.44 -10.89
CA LYS A 7 12.76 17.65 -11.69
C LYS A 7 11.76 17.89 -12.84
N ARG A 8 10.91 16.92 -13.20
CA ARG A 8 9.85 17.07 -14.22
C ARG A 8 8.64 16.21 -13.86
N MET A 9 7.47 16.85 -13.83
CA MET A 9 6.17 16.17 -13.71
C MET A 9 5.67 15.79 -15.12
N THR A 10 5.58 14.50 -15.40
CA THR A 10 4.96 13.99 -16.64
C THR A 10 3.49 13.66 -16.38
N HIS A 11 2.62 13.82 -17.38
CA HIS A 11 1.19 13.50 -17.27
C HIS A 11 0.93 12.09 -16.71
N GLY A 12 1.70 11.08 -17.12
CA GLY A 12 1.57 9.71 -16.58
C GLY A 12 1.87 9.60 -15.07
N LEU A 13 2.82 10.39 -14.55
CA LEU A 13 3.10 10.43 -13.11
C LEU A 13 1.96 11.13 -12.35
N LEU A 14 1.38 12.17 -12.96
CA LEU A 14 0.27 12.91 -12.38
C LEU A 14 -1.00 12.05 -12.28
N TYR A 15 -1.34 11.28 -13.33
CA TYR A 15 -2.47 10.35 -13.30
C TYR A 15 -2.29 9.20 -12.31
N THR A 16 -1.10 8.60 -12.27
CA THR A 16 -0.83 7.49 -11.34
C THR A 16 -0.79 7.95 -9.88
N ASN A 17 -0.28 9.15 -9.61
CA ASN A 17 -0.35 9.77 -8.29
C ASN A 17 -1.79 10.13 -7.91
N GLY A 18 -2.55 10.71 -8.85
CA GLY A 18 -3.98 11.01 -8.65
C GLY A 18 -4.79 9.75 -8.33
N PHE A 19 -4.55 8.65 -9.05
CA PHE A 19 -5.18 7.35 -8.77
C PHE A 19 -4.81 6.82 -7.38
N PHE A 20 -3.55 6.93 -6.97
CA PHE A 20 -3.13 6.57 -5.61
C PHE A 20 -3.82 7.42 -4.54
N LEU A 21 -3.87 8.74 -4.71
CA LEU A 21 -4.56 9.65 -3.79
C LEU A 21 -6.07 9.39 -3.75
N LEU A 22 -6.68 9.00 -4.87
CA LEU A 22 -8.07 8.58 -4.92
C LEU A 22 -8.29 7.34 -4.06
N THR A 23 -7.45 6.32 -4.17
CA THR A 23 -7.56 5.11 -3.34
C THR A 23 -7.41 5.40 -1.85
N ILE A 24 -6.48 6.28 -1.46
CA ILE A 24 -6.31 6.69 -0.07
C ILE A 24 -7.54 7.45 0.44
N SER A 25 -8.05 8.38 -0.36
CA SER A 25 -9.26 9.16 -0.01
C SER A 25 -10.50 8.27 0.12
N PHE A 26 -10.51 7.12 -0.54
CA PHE A 26 -11.59 6.15 -0.46
C PHE A 26 -11.52 5.28 0.80
N LEU A 27 -10.35 5.10 1.44
CA LEU A 27 -10.17 4.23 2.61
C LEU A 27 -11.10 4.49 3.82
N PRO A 28 -11.56 5.71 4.12
CA PRO A 28 -12.50 5.93 5.23
C PRO A 28 -13.82 5.18 5.06
N PHE A 29 -14.29 4.96 3.82
CA PHE A 29 -15.54 4.26 3.54
C PHE A 29 -15.51 2.75 3.91
N PRO A 30 -14.58 1.91 3.40
CA PRO A 30 -14.49 0.52 3.83
C PRO A 30 -14.15 0.41 5.33
N THR A 31 -13.46 1.40 5.91
CA THR A 31 -13.20 1.45 7.36
C THR A 31 -14.50 1.60 8.16
N SER A 32 -15.42 2.47 7.73
CA SER A 32 -16.73 2.62 8.38
C SER A 32 -17.61 1.38 8.21
N VAL A 33 -17.57 0.74 7.03
CA VAL A 33 -18.30 -0.51 6.77
C VAL A 33 -17.86 -1.62 7.72
N VAL A 34 -16.55 -1.79 7.94
CA VAL A 34 -16.03 -2.74 8.94
C VAL A 34 -16.50 -2.37 10.34
N ALA A 35 -16.39 -1.10 10.74
CA ALA A 35 -16.78 -0.68 12.09
C ALA A 35 -18.25 -0.97 12.40
N GLU A 36 -19.14 -0.80 11.43
CA GLU A 36 -20.58 -1.06 11.57
C GLU A 36 -20.92 -2.56 11.56
N HIS A 37 -20.25 -3.35 10.71
CA HIS A 37 -20.57 -4.76 10.50
C HIS A 37 -19.68 -5.73 11.29
N LEU A 38 -18.76 -5.24 12.13
CA LEU A 38 -17.82 -6.09 12.86
C LEU A 38 -18.51 -7.10 13.79
N ARG A 39 -19.70 -6.75 14.30
CA ARG A 39 -20.46 -7.56 15.26
C ARG A 39 -21.65 -8.29 14.62
N SER A 40 -21.84 -8.16 13.31
CA SER A 40 -22.94 -8.80 12.59
C SER A 40 -22.48 -10.13 11.98
N ALA A 41 -23.44 -10.92 11.49
CA ALA A 41 -23.15 -12.13 10.71
C ALA A 41 -22.41 -11.84 9.39
N SER A 42 -22.36 -10.58 8.95
CA SER A 42 -21.66 -10.14 7.73
C SER A 42 -20.25 -9.60 7.98
N ALA A 43 -19.69 -9.79 9.17
CA ALA A 43 -18.33 -9.34 9.52
C ALA A 43 -17.25 -9.80 8.52
N SER A 44 -17.36 -11.04 8.00
CA SER A 44 -16.42 -11.56 6.99
C SER A 44 -16.42 -10.70 5.71
N ALA A 45 -17.60 -10.44 5.15
CA ALA A 45 -17.73 -9.66 3.92
C ALA A 45 -17.24 -8.21 4.10
N ALA A 46 -17.46 -7.62 5.28
CA ALA A 46 -16.96 -6.29 5.57
C ALA A 46 -15.42 -6.25 5.66
N VAL A 47 -14.80 -7.24 6.30
CA VAL A 47 -13.34 -7.36 6.38
C VAL A 47 -12.73 -7.67 5.01
N ASP A 48 -13.37 -8.51 4.20
CA ASP A 48 -12.98 -8.77 2.80
C ASP A 48 -12.98 -7.49 1.97
N PHE A 49 -14.04 -6.69 2.08
CA PHE A 49 -14.16 -5.42 1.39
C PHE A 49 -13.04 -4.44 1.78
N TYR A 50 -12.69 -4.38 3.07
CA TYR A 50 -11.58 -3.59 3.56
C TYR A 50 -10.21 -4.11 3.11
N ALA A 51 -10.00 -5.42 3.10
CA ALA A 51 -8.78 -6.04 2.56
C ALA A 51 -8.62 -5.72 1.05
N PHE A 52 -9.71 -5.78 0.29
CA PHE A 52 -9.71 -5.43 -1.14
C PHE A 52 -9.37 -3.95 -1.39
N ALA A 53 -9.91 -3.03 -0.59
CA ALA A 53 -9.58 -1.61 -0.70
C ALA A 53 -8.09 -1.32 -0.42
N ASN A 54 -7.50 -2.01 0.57
CA ASN A 54 -6.07 -1.90 0.86
C ASN A 54 -5.19 -2.55 -0.22
N LEU A 55 -5.64 -3.67 -0.80
CA LEU A 55 -5.01 -4.28 -1.98
C LEU A 55 -4.97 -3.29 -3.16
N LEU A 56 -6.10 -2.63 -3.43
CA LEU A 56 -6.21 -1.63 -4.50
C LEU A 56 -5.26 -0.45 -4.26
N THR A 57 -5.17 0.01 -3.01
CA THR A 57 -4.22 1.07 -2.61
C THR A 57 -2.77 0.66 -2.84
N SER A 58 -2.41 -0.59 -2.50
CA SER A 58 -1.06 -1.11 -2.73
C SER A 58 -0.74 -1.29 -4.21
N LEU A 59 -1.72 -1.72 -5.01
CA LEU A 59 -1.58 -1.78 -6.46
C LEU A 59 -1.37 -0.39 -7.06
N ALA A 60 -2.14 0.61 -6.63
CA ALA A 60 -1.99 1.99 -7.06
C ALA A 60 -0.58 2.54 -6.73
N PHE A 61 -0.08 2.28 -5.52
CA PHE A 61 1.29 2.66 -5.13
C PHE A 61 2.36 1.93 -5.96
N TYR A 62 2.17 0.64 -6.26
CA TYR A 62 3.08 -0.11 -7.12
C TYR A 62 3.12 0.46 -8.55
N ILE A 63 1.97 0.83 -9.11
CA ILE A 63 1.88 1.47 -10.43
C ILE A 63 2.61 2.82 -10.40
N LEU A 64 2.40 3.64 -9.35
CA LEU A 64 3.10 4.91 -9.15
C LEU A 64 4.63 4.71 -9.12
N LEU A 65 5.12 3.73 -8.37
CA LEU A 65 6.55 3.40 -8.33
C LEU A 65 7.09 2.96 -9.70
N ARG A 66 6.33 2.17 -10.46
CA ARG A 66 6.76 1.77 -11.82
C ARG A 66 6.82 2.97 -12.76
N ALA A 67 5.84 3.87 -12.72
CA ALA A 67 5.85 5.10 -13.51
C ALA A 67 7.04 5.99 -13.14
N LEU A 68 7.40 6.08 -11.86
CA LEU A 68 8.56 6.83 -11.37
C LEU A 68 9.89 6.22 -11.86
N ILE A 69 10.04 4.89 -11.77
CA ILE A 69 11.25 4.18 -12.25
C ILE A 69 11.40 4.31 -13.78
N GLN A 70 10.30 4.28 -14.54
CA GLN A 70 10.34 4.47 -15.99
C GLN A 70 10.80 5.87 -16.38
N GLN A 71 10.40 6.90 -15.64
CA GLN A 71 10.78 8.30 -15.92
C GLN A 71 12.18 8.65 -15.40
N HIS A 72 12.61 7.99 -14.31
CA HIS A 72 13.89 8.22 -13.65
C HIS A 72 14.65 6.90 -13.44
N PRO A 73 15.20 6.29 -14.51
CA PRO A 73 15.91 5.02 -14.42
C PRO A 73 17.14 5.06 -13.50
N GLU A 74 17.73 6.23 -13.27
CA GLU A 74 18.79 6.49 -12.29
C GLU A 74 18.34 6.24 -10.84
N SER A 75 17.04 6.39 -10.57
CA SER A 75 16.44 6.15 -9.25
C SER A 75 16.13 4.67 -9.01
N ARG A 76 16.36 3.79 -9.99
CA ARG A 76 16.02 2.36 -9.93
C ARG A 76 16.74 1.61 -8.81
N SER A 77 17.98 1.98 -8.48
CA SER A 77 18.75 1.37 -7.38
C SER A 77 18.21 1.75 -5.99
N LEU A 78 17.70 2.98 -5.86
CA LEU A 78 17.10 3.51 -4.63
C LEU A 78 15.64 3.01 -4.44
N LEU A 79 14.91 2.80 -5.54
CA LEU A 79 13.49 2.44 -5.52
C LEU A 79 13.23 0.93 -5.64
N ARG A 80 14.23 0.11 -6.01
CA ARG A 80 14.13 -1.36 -6.06
C ARG A 80 13.66 -1.99 -4.74
N PRO A 81 14.21 -1.60 -3.57
CA PRO A 81 13.76 -2.12 -2.29
C PRO A 81 12.30 -1.76 -1.99
N SER A 82 11.88 -0.53 -2.35
CA SER A 82 10.49 -0.08 -2.20
C SER A 82 9.52 -0.81 -3.12
N SER A 83 9.90 -1.11 -4.36
CA SER A 83 9.07 -1.86 -5.31
C SER A 83 8.88 -3.33 -4.89
N LEU A 84 9.94 -3.97 -4.36
CA LEU A 84 9.85 -5.30 -3.75
C LEU A 84 8.92 -5.30 -2.54
N LYS A 85 9.03 -4.29 -1.65
CA LYS A 85 8.12 -4.14 -0.50
C LYS A 85 6.67 -3.94 -0.91
N SER A 86 6.40 -3.19 -1.99
CA SER A 86 5.03 -3.02 -2.50
C SER A 86 4.46 -4.29 -3.12
N ALA A 87 5.28 -5.08 -3.82
CA ALA A 87 4.86 -6.37 -4.34
C ALA A 87 4.59 -7.37 -3.21
N VAL A 88 5.45 -7.41 -2.19
CA VAL A 88 5.25 -8.23 -0.98
C VAL A 88 4.00 -7.78 -0.21
N GLY A 89 3.77 -6.47 -0.09
CA GLY A 89 2.55 -5.91 0.48
C GLY A 89 1.31 -6.34 -0.31
N GLY A 90 1.34 -6.26 -1.65
CA GLY A 90 0.26 -6.75 -2.51
C GLY A 90 -0.08 -8.22 -2.29
N VAL A 91 0.93 -9.10 -2.24
CA VAL A 91 0.74 -10.53 -1.93
C VAL A 91 0.17 -10.71 -0.52
N TRP A 92 0.63 -9.92 0.46
CA TRP A 92 0.13 -9.97 1.83
C TRP A 92 -1.34 -9.57 1.94
N TRP A 93 -1.79 -8.55 1.20
CA TRP A 93 -3.21 -8.17 1.19
C TRP A 93 -4.10 -9.23 0.54
N VAL A 94 -3.62 -9.91 -0.52
CA VAL A 94 -4.32 -11.06 -1.11
C VAL A 94 -4.44 -12.19 -0.09
N LEU A 95 -3.38 -12.50 0.64
CA LEU A 95 -3.41 -13.49 1.72
C LEU A 95 -4.37 -13.10 2.86
N CYS A 96 -4.41 -11.82 3.24
CA CYS A 96 -5.36 -11.32 4.25
C CYS A 96 -6.82 -11.41 3.78
N GLY A 97 -7.09 -11.16 2.49
CA GLY A 97 -8.43 -11.35 1.90
C GLY A 97 -8.85 -12.82 1.90
N ILE A 98 -7.94 -13.73 1.53
CA ILE A 98 -8.23 -15.18 1.61
C ILE A 98 -8.45 -15.63 3.07
N LEU A 99 -7.70 -15.07 4.03
CA LEU A 99 -7.83 -15.39 5.45
C LEU A 99 -9.06 -14.77 6.11
N ALA A 100 -9.61 -13.68 5.56
CA ALA A 100 -10.84 -13.06 6.07
C ALA A 100 -12.06 -13.98 5.90
N LEU A 101 -12.10 -14.77 4.81
CA LEU A 101 -13.11 -15.82 4.57
C LEU A 101 -13.10 -16.94 5.62
N LEU A 102 -11.96 -17.16 6.30
CA LEU A 102 -11.81 -18.19 7.34
C LEU A 102 -12.08 -17.62 8.73
N SER A 103 -11.58 -16.41 9.01
CA SER A 103 -11.78 -15.72 10.28
C SER A 103 -11.59 -14.21 10.13
N PRO A 104 -12.67 -13.41 10.30
CA PRO A 104 -12.62 -11.95 10.17
C PRO A 104 -11.64 -11.31 11.17
N PHE A 105 -11.58 -11.87 12.39
CA PHE A 105 -10.70 -11.37 13.45
C PHE A 105 -9.23 -11.67 13.18
N LEU A 106 -8.88 -12.84 12.63
CA LEU A 106 -7.50 -13.15 12.26
C LEU A 106 -7.01 -12.22 11.15
N SER A 107 -7.87 -11.95 10.16
CA SER A 107 -7.52 -11.04 9.07
C SER A 107 -7.29 -9.62 9.60
N LEU A 108 -8.16 -9.09 10.46
CA LEU A 108 -7.95 -7.78 11.11
C LEU A 108 -6.66 -7.71 11.92
N LEU A 109 -6.29 -8.79 12.61
CA LEU A 109 -5.06 -8.85 13.38
C LEU A 109 -3.82 -8.85 12.47
N LEU A 110 -3.88 -9.55 11.33
CA LEU A 110 -2.83 -9.54 10.30
C LEU A 110 -2.73 -8.21 9.55
N LEU A 111 -3.86 -7.55 9.31
CA LEU A 111 -3.93 -6.20 8.75
C LEU A 111 -3.22 -5.20 9.70
N GLY A 112 -3.48 -5.28 11.00
CA GLY A 112 -2.81 -4.47 12.02
C GLY A 112 -1.32 -4.81 12.19
N LEU A 113 -0.95 -6.09 12.17
CA LEU A 113 0.43 -6.55 12.23
C LEU A 113 1.26 -6.10 11.03
N MET A 114 0.66 -6.06 9.83
CA MET A 114 1.37 -5.51 8.67
C MET A 114 1.63 -4.02 8.83
N TRP A 115 0.69 -3.28 9.42
CA TRP A 115 0.91 -1.88 9.75
C TRP A 115 2.11 -1.72 10.68
N LEU A 116 2.20 -2.53 11.74
CA LEU A 116 3.37 -2.56 12.64
C LEU A 116 4.66 -2.91 11.90
N TRP A 117 4.64 -3.94 11.05
CA TRP A 117 5.80 -4.32 10.23
C TRP A 117 6.27 -3.19 9.32
N TRP A 118 5.34 -2.40 8.77
CA TRP A 118 5.65 -1.24 7.94
C TRP A 118 6.18 -0.06 8.76
N THR A 119 5.69 0.12 10.00
CA THR A 119 6.21 1.16 10.91
C THR A 119 7.61 0.87 11.44
N PHE A 120 8.05 -0.40 11.50
CA PHE A 120 9.42 -0.71 11.89
C PHE A 120 10.39 -0.25 10.79
N PRO A 121 11.25 0.77 11.07
CA PRO A 121 12.28 1.17 10.13
C PRO A 121 13.34 0.08 10.12
N PHE A 122 13.21 -0.91 9.25
CA PHE A 122 14.34 -1.76 8.88
C PHE A 122 15.31 -0.92 8.05
N PHE A 123 16.10 -0.14 8.79
CA PHE A 123 17.49 0.22 8.52
C PHE A 123 17.81 0.55 7.06
N VAL A 124 17.42 1.74 6.61
CA VAL A 124 18.12 2.39 5.50
C VAL A 124 19.43 2.95 6.06
N ARG A 125 20.43 2.07 6.29
CA ARG A 125 21.81 2.52 6.49
C ARG A 125 22.46 2.77 5.14
N ARG A 126 23.08 3.96 5.04
CA ARG A 126 24.09 4.42 4.09
C ARG A 126 23.63 4.65 2.65
N VAL A 127 23.19 5.88 2.35
CA VAL A 127 23.81 6.73 1.30
C VAL A 127 23.61 8.20 1.71
N GLN A 128 24.39 8.67 2.69
CA GLN A 128 24.50 10.11 3.00
C GLN A 128 25.96 10.52 3.23
N LYS A 129 26.86 9.94 2.43
CA LYS A 129 28.23 10.42 2.30
C LYS A 129 28.57 10.52 0.82
N VAL A 130 28.26 11.67 0.22
CA VAL A 130 29.17 12.46 -0.64
C VAL A 130 28.52 13.84 -0.76
N VAL A 131 28.87 14.72 0.18
CA VAL A 131 29.03 16.15 -0.07
C VAL A 131 30.50 16.43 0.16
#